data_AF-A0A838EGF9-F1
#
_entry.id   AF-A0A838EGF9-F1
#
_cell.length_a   1.000
_cell.length_b   1.000
_cell.length_c   1.000
_cell.angle_alpha   90.00
_cell.angle_beta   90.00
_cell.angle_gamma   90.00
#
_symmetry.space_group_name_H-M   'P 1'
#
loop_
_entity.id
_entity.type
_entity.pdbx_description
1 polymer ?
#
loop_
_entity_poly.entity_id
_entity_poly.type
_entity_poly.pdbx_seq_one_letter_code
_entity_poly.pdbx_strand_id
1 'polypeptide(L)'
;MHLDGSLKAAVKKRENLHASLKRQKCALVDLSARPASPSWYNYFMFTLEQLNDIHDRLGTMEGFSQYVRALQGLGVEKYDSYLADGHSEFWGKDGYKVVSLSVHDTLPICDVSDGEKAQEHLDLHNQGKTSYLEMSKGLADSGVEKWTVDTHTMTFACYDKQGNELLMEAVDSN
;
A
#
# COMPACT_ATOMS: atom_id res chain seq x y z
N MET A 1 -67.61 -5.11 30.02
CA MET A 1 -66.63 -6.20 30.19
C MET A 1 -65.45 -5.67 30.98
N HIS A 2 -65.23 -6.22 32.18
CA HIS A 2 -64.11 -5.86 33.05
C HIS A 2 -62.85 -6.60 32.57
N LEU A 3 -61.79 -5.86 32.27
CA LEU A 3 -60.48 -6.44 31.95
C LEU A 3 -59.80 -6.87 33.26
N ASP A 4 -59.33 -8.12 33.28
CA ASP A 4 -58.63 -8.79 34.37
C ASP A 4 -57.40 -8.02 34.89
N GLY A 5 -57.18 -8.05 36.21
CA GLY A 5 -56.12 -7.32 36.89
C GLY A 5 -54.71 -7.74 36.47
N SER A 6 -54.54 -8.97 35.97
CA SER A 6 -53.24 -9.50 35.53
C SER A 6 -52.74 -8.84 34.25
N LEU A 7 -53.64 -8.43 33.34
CA LEU A 7 -53.27 -7.84 32.05
C LEU A 7 -52.76 -6.39 32.21
N LYS A 8 -53.30 -5.64 33.19
CA LYS A 8 -52.86 -4.27 33.51
C LYS A 8 -51.46 -4.23 34.13
N ALA A 9 -51.10 -5.23 34.94
CA ALA A 9 -49.78 -5.36 35.54
C ALA A 9 -48.69 -5.68 34.50
N ALA A 10 -49.00 -6.52 33.50
CA ALA A 10 -48.06 -6.90 32.44
C ALA A 10 -47.73 -5.73 31.49
N VAL A 11 -48.70 -4.88 31.14
CA VAL A 11 -48.48 -3.70 30.29
C VAL A 11 -47.59 -2.67 31.00
N LYS A 12 -47.83 -2.38 32.29
CA LYS A 12 -47.01 -1.45 33.08
C LYS A 12 -45.56 -1.93 33.25
N LYS A 13 -45.34 -3.25 33.36
CA LYS A 13 -44.00 -3.85 33.44
C LYS A 13 -43.23 -3.72 32.12
N ARG A 14 -43.91 -3.77 30.98
CA ARG A 14 -43.32 -3.62 29.63
C ARG A 14 -42.94 -2.17 29.31
N GLU A 15 -43.73 -1.19 29.76
CA GLU A 15 -43.43 0.23 29.59
C GLU A 15 -42.25 0.70 30.45
N ASN A 16 -42.15 0.21 31.70
CA ASN A 16 -41.02 0.51 32.58
C ASN A 16 -39.70 -0.13 32.12
N LEU A 17 -39.75 -1.33 31.50
CA LEU A 17 -38.58 -1.96 30.89
C LEU A 17 -38.09 -1.17 29.66
N HIS A 18 -39.02 -0.66 28.85
CA HIS A 18 -38.70 0.19 27.68
C HIS A 18 -38.08 1.54 28.09
N ALA A 19 -38.53 2.14 29.19
CA ALA A 19 -37.98 3.38 29.74
C ALA A 19 -36.59 3.20 30.37
N SER A 20 -36.34 2.05 31.03
CA SER A 20 -35.02 1.69 31.58
C SER A 20 -33.98 1.43 30.48
N LEU A 21 -34.39 0.78 29.39
CA LEU A 21 -33.52 0.48 28.24
C LEU A 21 -33.18 1.74 27.41
N LYS A 22 -34.06 2.75 27.37
CA LYS A 22 -33.77 4.04 26.70
C LYS A 22 -32.82 4.95 27.48
N ARG A 23 -32.78 4.88 28.82
CA ARG A 23 -31.87 5.68 29.65
C ARG A 23 -30.45 5.08 29.75
N GLN A 24 -30.30 3.79 29.51
CA GLN A 24 -28.97 3.14 29.50
C GLN A 24 -28.22 3.31 28.16
N LYS A 25 -28.82 3.99 27.17
CA LYS A 25 -28.22 4.24 25.84
C LYS A 25 -27.55 5.62 25.68
N CYS A 26 -27.49 6.43 26.74
CA CYS A 26 -26.95 7.80 26.67
C CYS A 26 -25.76 8.10 27.60
N ALA A 27 -25.17 7.10 28.25
CA ALA A 27 -23.94 7.31 29.01
C ALA A 27 -23.04 6.08 28.84
N LEU A 28 -21.95 6.27 28.12
CA LEU A 28 -20.61 5.67 28.29
C LEU A 28 -19.88 5.77 26.95
N VAL A 29 -18.87 6.63 26.93
CA VAL A 29 -17.77 6.58 25.97
C VAL A 29 -17.05 5.28 26.26
N ASP A 30 -17.25 4.26 25.43
CA ASP A 30 -16.53 2.99 25.48
C ASP A 30 -15.73 2.81 24.19
N LEU A 31 -14.42 2.65 24.37
CA LEU A 31 -13.39 2.63 23.34
C LEU A 31 -13.11 1.21 22.81
N SER A 32 -14.06 0.27 22.89
CA SER A 32 -13.81 -1.14 22.53
C SER A 32 -14.82 -1.80 21.59
N ALA A 33 -15.46 -1.06 20.69
CA ALA A 33 -16.15 -1.66 19.56
C ALA A 33 -15.88 -0.87 18.28
N ARG A 34 -14.87 -1.30 17.50
CA ARG A 34 -14.77 -0.89 16.09
C ARG A 34 -16.03 -1.45 15.39
N PRO A 35 -16.87 -0.62 14.76
CA PRO A 35 -17.92 -1.18 13.91
C PRO A 35 -17.23 -1.98 12.80
N ALA A 36 -17.78 -3.16 12.46
CA ALA A 36 -17.37 -3.86 11.25
C ALA A 36 -17.43 -2.85 10.11
N SER A 37 -16.28 -2.59 9.49
CA SER A 37 -16.10 -1.59 8.46
C SER A 37 -17.14 -1.83 7.36
N PRO A 38 -17.83 -0.80 6.86
CA PRO A 38 -18.70 -0.96 5.71
C PRO A 38 -17.91 -1.60 4.56
N SER A 39 -18.51 -2.49 3.76
CA SER A 39 -17.74 -3.19 2.70
C SER A 39 -17.15 -2.26 1.64
N TRP A 40 -17.56 -0.98 1.60
CA TRP A 40 -16.93 0.06 0.78
C TRP A 40 -15.57 0.53 1.31
N TYR A 41 -15.26 0.33 2.60
CA TYR A 41 -13.94 0.64 3.18
C TYR A 41 -12.83 -0.28 2.64
N ASN A 42 -13.19 -1.49 2.20
CA ASN A 42 -12.27 -2.39 1.51
C ASN A 42 -11.94 -1.94 0.07
N TYR A 43 -12.67 -0.97 -0.50
CA TYR A 43 -12.40 -0.50 -1.86
C TYR A 43 -11.18 0.42 -1.94
N PHE A 44 -10.69 0.93 -0.80
CA PHE A 44 -9.50 1.76 -0.71
C PHE A 44 -8.26 0.99 -0.19
N MET A 45 -8.41 -0.27 0.20
CA MET A 45 -7.32 -1.09 0.71
C MET A 45 -6.96 -2.16 -0.33
N PHE A 46 -5.77 -2.03 -0.90
CA PHE A 46 -5.25 -2.96 -1.89
C PHE A 46 -4.57 -4.17 -1.24
N THR A 47 -4.60 -5.33 -1.90
CA THR A 47 -3.97 -6.56 -1.37
C THR A 47 -2.72 -6.94 -2.17
N LEU A 48 -1.86 -7.79 -1.59
CA LEU A 48 -0.74 -8.38 -2.32
C LEU A 48 -1.19 -9.14 -3.58
N GLU A 49 -2.34 -9.80 -3.53
CA GLU A 49 -2.90 -10.53 -4.68
C GLU A 49 -3.22 -9.56 -5.84
N GLN A 50 -3.81 -8.40 -5.55
CA GLN A 50 -4.10 -7.39 -6.57
C GLN A 50 -2.84 -6.73 -7.11
N LEU A 51 -1.84 -6.48 -6.25
CA LEU A 51 -0.54 -5.96 -6.66
C LEU A 51 0.18 -6.94 -7.59
N ASN A 52 0.15 -8.24 -7.26
CA ASN A 52 0.73 -9.29 -8.08
C ASN A 52 0.00 -9.44 -9.43
N ASP A 53 -1.34 -9.38 -9.46
CA ASP A 53 -2.09 -9.40 -10.72
C ASP A 53 -1.68 -8.24 -11.65
N ILE A 54 -1.56 -7.02 -11.10
CA ILE A 54 -1.09 -5.86 -11.87
C ILE A 54 0.35 -6.06 -12.35
N HIS A 55 1.23 -6.60 -11.51
CA HIS A 55 2.62 -6.88 -11.86
C HIS A 55 2.73 -7.93 -12.96
N ASP A 56 2.00 -9.04 -12.88
CA ASP A 56 2.01 -10.11 -13.89
C ASP A 56 1.51 -9.61 -15.25
N ARG A 57 0.56 -8.67 -15.25
CA ARG A 57 -0.04 -8.12 -16.47
C ARG A 57 0.77 -6.99 -17.09
N LEU A 58 1.40 -6.14 -16.28
CA LEU A 58 1.96 -4.84 -16.70
C LEU A 58 3.41 -4.59 -16.25
N GLY A 59 4.02 -5.49 -15.47
CA GLY A 59 5.36 -5.36 -14.88
C GLY A 59 6.52 -5.48 -15.87
N THR A 60 6.28 -5.13 -17.14
CA THR A 60 7.32 -4.99 -18.17
C THR A 60 7.70 -3.53 -18.33
N MET A 61 8.87 -3.28 -18.89
CA MET A 61 9.34 -1.91 -19.13
C MET A 61 8.42 -1.13 -20.08
N GLU A 62 7.93 -1.80 -21.13
CA GLU A 62 6.93 -1.22 -22.06
C GLU A 62 5.61 -0.90 -21.35
N GLY A 63 5.24 -1.71 -20.35
CA GLY A 63 4.04 -1.53 -19.54
C GLY A 63 4.20 -0.59 -18.35
N PHE A 64 5.37 0.00 -18.11
CA PHE A 64 5.67 0.66 -16.84
C PHE A 64 4.73 1.85 -16.53
N SER A 65 4.44 2.70 -17.53
CA SER A 65 3.50 3.82 -17.34
C SER A 65 2.09 3.35 -16.98
N GLN A 66 1.64 2.27 -17.61
CA GLN A 66 0.34 1.64 -17.39
C GLN A 66 0.30 0.95 -16.03
N TYR A 67 1.40 0.31 -15.62
CA TYR A 67 1.59 -0.28 -14.30
C TYR A 67 1.42 0.77 -13.20
N VAL A 68 2.11 1.92 -13.31
CA VAL A 68 2.00 3.00 -12.31
C VAL A 68 0.59 3.56 -12.23
N ARG A 69 -0.10 3.75 -13.37
CA ARG A 69 -1.51 4.18 -13.40
C ARG A 69 -2.46 3.14 -12.80
N ALA A 70 -2.21 1.85 -13.05
CA ALA A 70 -3.00 0.76 -12.47
C ALA A 70 -2.86 0.73 -10.94
N LEU A 71 -1.63 0.90 -10.44
CA LEU A 71 -1.37 1.04 -8.99
C LEU A 71 -2.08 2.26 -8.40
N GLN A 72 -2.03 3.41 -9.08
CA GLN A 72 -2.76 4.62 -8.67
C GLN A 72 -4.27 4.37 -8.59
N GLY A 73 -4.84 3.74 -9.62
CA GLY A 73 -6.26 3.39 -9.67
C GLY A 73 -6.68 2.39 -8.59
N LEU A 74 -5.75 1.55 -8.14
CA LEU A 74 -5.92 0.61 -7.03
C LEU A 74 -5.80 1.29 -5.65
N GLY A 75 -5.30 2.54 -5.60
CA GLY A 75 -5.16 3.33 -4.37
C GLY A 75 -3.77 3.34 -3.75
N VAL A 76 -2.75 2.87 -4.48
CA VAL A 76 -1.35 3.02 -4.09
C VAL A 76 -0.91 4.46 -4.36
N GLU A 77 -0.49 5.18 -3.33
CA GLU A 77 0.03 6.55 -3.44
C GLU A 77 1.51 6.55 -3.84
N LYS A 78 2.27 5.61 -3.30
CA LYS A 78 3.67 5.37 -3.65
C LYS A 78 4.11 3.95 -3.32
N TYR A 79 5.22 3.51 -3.89
CA TYR A 79 5.90 2.31 -3.42
C TYR A 79 7.43 2.47 -3.49
N ASP A 80 8.10 1.75 -2.60
CA ASP A 80 9.55 1.62 -2.54
C ASP A 80 9.90 0.17 -2.88
N SER A 81 10.96 -0.04 -3.65
CA SER A 81 11.51 -1.37 -3.92
C SER A 81 12.96 -1.40 -3.50
N TYR A 82 13.32 -2.37 -2.66
CA TYR A 82 14.62 -2.45 -2.01
C TYR A 82 15.52 -3.43 -2.77
N LEU A 83 16.69 -2.94 -3.19
CA LEU A 83 17.64 -3.74 -3.96
C LEU A 83 18.26 -4.87 -3.16
N ALA A 84 18.28 -4.76 -1.83
CA ALA A 84 18.90 -5.74 -0.97
C ALA A 84 18.32 -7.13 -1.19
N ASP A 85 17.02 -7.30 -1.35
CA ASP A 85 16.37 -8.61 -1.47
C ASP A 85 15.16 -8.60 -2.44
N GLY A 86 14.93 -7.45 -3.08
CA GLY A 86 13.89 -7.21 -4.07
C GLY A 86 12.47 -7.11 -3.50
N HIS A 87 12.29 -7.05 -2.17
CA HIS A 87 10.96 -6.77 -1.62
C HIS A 87 10.52 -5.35 -1.95
N SER A 88 9.21 -5.14 -1.96
CA SER A 88 8.61 -3.82 -2.17
C SER A 88 7.61 -3.49 -1.08
N GLU A 89 7.56 -2.22 -0.73
CA GLU A 89 6.65 -1.65 0.26
C GLU A 89 5.73 -0.66 -0.45
N PHE A 90 4.42 -0.87 -0.33
CA PHE A 90 3.39 -0.08 -1.00
C PHE A 90 2.61 0.70 0.05
N TRP A 91 2.41 2.00 -0.17
CA TRP A 91 1.65 2.87 0.71
C TRP A 91 0.35 3.33 0.05
N GLY A 92 -0.71 3.34 0.83
CA GLY A 92 -2.00 3.93 0.49
C GLY A 92 -2.44 4.96 1.52
N LYS A 93 -3.68 5.41 1.38
CA LYS A 93 -4.30 6.41 2.26
C LYS A 93 -4.20 6.05 3.74
N ASP A 94 -4.16 7.07 4.58
CA ASP A 94 -4.18 6.97 6.04
C ASP A 94 -3.04 6.10 6.61
N GLY A 95 -1.91 6.03 5.91
CA GLY A 95 -0.74 5.25 6.31
C GLY A 95 -0.91 3.74 6.09
N TYR A 96 -1.88 3.32 5.28
CA TYR A 96 -2.02 1.93 4.89
C TYR A 96 -0.75 1.43 4.19
N LYS A 97 -0.28 0.23 4.54
CA LYS A 97 0.95 -0.34 4.00
C LYS A 97 0.80 -1.83 3.71
N VAL A 98 1.33 -2.26 2.56
CA VAL A 98 1.47 -3.67 2.17
C VAL A 98 2.92 -3.92 1.80
N VAL A 99 3.47 -5.06 2.21
CA VAL A 99 4.88 -5.43 1.97
C VAL A 99 4.93 -6.76 1.25
N SER A 100 5.64 -6.83 0.12
CA SER A 100 5.85 -8.07 -0.62
C SER A 100 6.90 -8.94 0.07
N LEU A 101 6.99 -10.19 -0.36
CA LEU A 101 8.11 -11.05 0.01
C LEU A 101 9.38 -10.62 -0.75
N SER A 102 10.53 -10.97 -0.19
CA SER A 102 11.82 -10.92 -0.89
C SER A 102 11.78 -11.85 -2.11
N VAL A 103 12.39 -11.44 -3.22
CA VAL A 103 12.36 -12.17 -4.51
C VAL A 103 13.70 -12.79 -4.90
N HIS A 104 14.79 -12.43 -4.22
CA HIS A 104 16.12 -13.04 -4.41
C HIS A 104 16.95 -13.02 -3.13
N ASP A 105 18.09 -13.73 -3.15
CA ASP A 105 19.08 -13.68 -2.07
C ASP A 105 19.62 -12.26 -1.85
N THR A 106 20.11 -12.00 -0.64
CA THR A 106 20.57 -10.67 -0.26
C THR A 106 21.74 -10.19 -1.12
N LEU A 107 21.57 -9.05 -1.79
CA LEU A 107 22.61 -8.30 -2.49
C LEU A 107 23.25 -7.28 -1.53
N PRO A 108 24.58 -7.22 -1.45
CA PRO A 108 25.25 -6.15 -0.71
C PRO A 108 25.09 -4.82 -1.47
N ILE A 109 24.68 -3.78 -0.75
CA ILE A 109 24.63 -2.43 -1.31
C ILE A 109 25.96 -1.72 -1.03
N CYS A 110 26.57 -1.12 -2.05
CA CYS A 110 27.80 -0.34 -1.92
C CYS A 110 27.57 0.88 -1.00
N ASP A 111 28.56 1.23 -0.17
CA ASP A 111 28.47 2.42 0.70
C ASP A 111 28.78 3.73 -0.03
N VAL A 112 29.42 3.64 -1.20
CA VAL A 112 29.77 4.78 -2.04
C VAL A 112 28.79 4.86 -3.20
N SER A 113 28.05 5.95 -3.26
CA SER A 113 27.07 6.20 -4.30
C SER A 113 27.68 6.82 -5.56
N ASP A 114 27.24 6.34 -6.71
CA ASP A 114 27.65 6.79 -8.04
C ASP A 114 26.43 6.90 -8.96
N GLY A 115 25.88 8.12 -9.07
CA GLY A 115 24.67 8.38 -9.85
C GLY A 115 24.85 8.17 -11.36
N GLU A 116 26.05 8.42 -11.90
CA GLU A 116 26.33 8.19 -13.31
C GLU A 116 26.30 6.70 -13.64
N LYS A 117 26.94 5.86 -12.82
CA LYS A 117 26.86 4.39 -12.99
C LYS A 117 25.45 3.86 -12.79
N ALA A 118 24.70 4.41 -11.83
CA ALA A 118 23.31 4.03 -11.63
C ALA A 118 22.47 4.30 -12.89
N GLN A 119 22.62 5.46 -13.52
CA GLN A 119 21.98 5.78 -14.79
C GLN A 119 22.40 4.80 -15.89
N GLU A 120 23.70 4.52 -16.05
CA GLU A 120 24.18 3.59 -17.07
C GLU A 120 23.52 2.21 -16.95
N HIS A 121 23.38 1.69 -15.73
CA HIS A 121 22.72 0.40 -15.48
C HIS A 121 21.21 0.44 -15.79
N LEU A 122 20.52 1.53 -15.49
CA LEU A 122 19.11 1.72 -15.86
C LEU A 122 18.94 1.83 -17.37
N ASP A 123 19.80 2.58 -18.06
CA ASP A 123 19.76 2.73 -19.51
C ASP A 123 19.94 1.38 -20.22
N LEU A 124 20.86 0.54 -19.73
CA LEU A 124 21.04 -0.81 -20.24
C LEU A 124 19.79 -1.67 -20.03
N HIS A 125 19.14 -1.54 -18.87
CA HIS A 125 17.89 -2.25 -18.60
C HIS A 125 16.77 -1.76 -19.53
N ASN A 126 16.58 -0.44 -19.65
CA ASN A 126 15.60 0.21 -20.54
C ASN A 126 15.76 -0.21 -22.01
N GLN A 127 16.97 -0.57 -22.43
CA GLN A 127 17.27 -1.09 -23.77
C GLN A 127 17.07 -2.61 -23.91
N GLY A 128 16.60 -3.31 -22.86
CA GLY A 128 16.42 -4.76 -22.81
C GLY A 128 17.73 -5.55 -22.77
N LYS A 129 18.85 -4.93 -22.38
CA LYS A 129 20.19 -5.56 -22.39
C LYS A 129 20.53 -6.31 -21.11
N THR A 130 19.78 -6.06 -20.03
CA THR A 130 19.99 -6.71 -18.72
C THR A 130 18.68 -7.28 -18.21
N SER A 131 18.76 -8.42 -17.54
CA SER A 131 17.67 -8.94 -16.71
C SER A 131 17.44 -8.09 -15.46
N TYR A 132 16.30 -8.27 -14.80
CA TYR A 132 16.02 -7.61 -13.52
C TYR A 132 17.14 -7.83 -12.49
N LEU A 133 17.64 -9.06 -12.34
CA LEU A 133 18.70 -9.36 -11.37
C LEU A 133 20.04 -8.71 -11.75
N GLU A 134 20.36 -8.60 -13.04
CA GLU A 134 21.57 -7.92 -13.50
C GLU A 134 21.47 -6.41 -13.28
N MET A 135 20.31 -5.81 -13.56
CA MET A 135 20.04 -4.40 -13.21
C MET A 135 20.16 -4.18 -11.70
N SER A 136 19.51 -5.01 -10.88
CA SER A 136 19.54 -4.86 -9.42
C SER A 136 20.95 -4.93 -8.85
N LYS A 137 21.80 -5.83 -9.37
CA LYS A 137 23.22 -5.90 -8.99
C LYS A 137 23.98 -4.63 -9.38
N GLY A 138 23.82 -4.16 -10.62
CA GLY A 138 24.47 -2.94 -11.07
C GLY A 138 24.08 -1.70 -10.25
N LEU A 139 22.81 -1.58 -9.88
CA LEU A 139 22.33 -0.50 -9.02
C LEU A 139 22.86 -0.61 -7.58
N ALA A 140 22.87 -1.82 -7.02
CA ALA A 140 23.43 -2.08 -5.70
C ALA A 140 24.94 -1.75 -5.66
N ASP A 141 25.69 -2.14 -6.69
CA ASP A 141 27.12 -1.84 -6.85
C ASP A 141 27.38 -0.33 -7.01
N SER A 142 26.40 0.40 -7.55
CA SER A 142 26.41 1.87 -7.68
C SER A 142 25.95 2.60 -6.41
N GLY A 143 25.64 1.86 -5.33
CA GLY A 143 25.25 2.42 -4.04
C GLY A 143 23.79 2.86 -3.95
N VAL A 144 22.93 2.39 -4.86
CA VAL A 144 21.48 2.55 -4.74
C VAL A 144 20.96 1.54 -3.71
N GLU A 145 20.21 2.00 -2.71
CA GLU A 145 19.54 1.14 -1.73
C GLU A 145 18.16 0.71 -2.22
N LYS A 146 17.43 1.67 -2.79
CA LYS A 146 16.05 1.49 -3.24
C LYS A 146 15.69 2.46 -4.35
N TRP A 147 14.58 2.18 -5.03
CA TRP A 147 13.87 3.20 -5.79
C TRP A 147 12.45 3.41 -5.24
N THR A 148 11.94 4.62 -5.40
CA THR A 148 10.57 5.01 -5.08
C THR A 148 9.85 5.37 -6.35
N VAL A 149 8.61 4.92 -6.49
CA VAL A 149 7.66 5.46 -7.46
C VAL A 149 6.54 6.16 -6.73
N ASP A 150 6.33 7.42 -7.06
CA ASP A 150 5.15 8.18 -6.63
C ASP A 150 4.13 8.15 -7.76
N THR A 151 2.94 7.62 -7.47
CA THR A 151 1.92 7.40 -8.49
C THR A 151 1.11 8.67 -8.76
N HIS A 152 1.16 9.67 -7.88
CA HIS A 152 0.48 10.95 -8.04
C HIS A 152 1.30 11.91 -8.89
N THR A 153 2.60 12.02 -8.61
CA THR A 153 3.52 12.84 -9.40
C THR A 153 4.04 12.12 -10.64
N MET A 154 3.80 10.81 -10.77
CA MET A 154 4.32 9.96 -11.85
C MET A 154 5.84 10.07 -11.95
N THR A 155 6.54 9.87 -10.83
CA THR A 155 8.00 9.99 -10.76
C THR A 155 8.63 8.70 -10.27
N PHE A 156 9.76 8.33 -10.86
CA PHE A 156 10.66 7.29 -10.41
C PHE A 156 11.93 7.95 -9.86
N ALA A 157 12.40 7.55 -8.68
CA ALA A 157 13.62 8.09 -8.09
C ALA A 157 14.43 7.01 -7.37
N CYS A 158 15.75 7.01 -7.55
CA CYS A 158 16.69 6.13 -6.86
C CYS A 158 17.33 6.85 -5.68
N TYR A 159 17.49 6.13 -4.55
CA TYR A 159 18.06 6.67 -3.33
C TYR A 159 19.21 5.82 -2.81
N ASP A 160 20.21 6.47 -2.21
CA ASP A 160 21.26 5.80 -1.44
C ASP A 160 20.80 5.47 0.00
N LYS A 161 21.68 4.81 0.76
CA LYS A 161 21.44 4.44 2.18
C LYS A 161 21.25 5.63 3.13
N GLN A 162 21.68 6.82 2.71
CA GLN A 162 21.52 8.06 3.48
C GLN A 162 20.21 8.77 3.13
N GLY A 163 19.47 8.26 2.14
CA GLY A 163 18.26 8.87 1.61
C GLY A 163 18.53 10.00 0.63
N ASN A 164 19.77 10.13 0.12
CA ASN A 164 20.06 11.09 -0.94
C ASN A 164 19.53 10.55 -2.26
N GLU A 165 18.87 11.43 -3.01
CA GLU A 165 18.44 11.15 -4.38
C GLU A 165 19.66 11.08 -5.31
N LEU A 166 19.80 9.97 -6.02
CA LEU A 166 20.86 9.75 -7.01
C LEU A 166 20.36 9.98 -8.43
N LEU A 167 19.07 9.71 -8.65
CA LEU A 167 18.40 9.87 -9.93
C LEU A 167 16.92 10.16 -9.69
N MET A 168 16.33 11.03 -10.51
CA MET A 168 14.89 11.22 -10.62
C MET A 168 14.50 11.38 -12.08
N GLU A 169 13.49 10.63 -12.49
CA GLU A 169 12.92 10.67 -13.82
C GLU A 169 11.39 10.74 -13.75
N ALA A 170 10.78 11.38 -14.74
CA ALA A 170 9.33 11.29 -14.93
C ALA A 170 8.98 9.92 -15.55
N VAL A 171 7.92 9.29 -15.06
CA VAL A 171 7.36 8.11 -15.69
C VAL A 171 6.58 8.58 -16.92
N ASP A 172 7.07 8.21 -18.10
CA ASP A 172 6.50 8.63 -19.38
C ASP A 172 4.99 8.37 -19.45
N SER A 173 4.24 9.32 -19.98
CA SER A 173 2.78 9.28 -19.99
C SER A 173 2.15 8.61 -21.22
N ASN A 174 2.96 7.99 -22.09
CA ASN A 174 2.51 7.46 -23.39
C ASN A 174 1.44 6.36 -23.26
#